data_AF-A0A3B4URM4-F1
#
_entry.id   AF-A0A3B4URM4-F1
#
_cell.length_a   1.000
_cell.length_b   1.000
_cell.length_c   1.000
_cell.angle_alpha   90.00
_cell.angle_beta   90.00
_cell.angle_gamma   90.00
#
_symmetry.space_group_name_H-M   'P 1'
#
loop_
_entity.id
_entity.type
_entity.pdbx_description
1 polymer ?
#
loop_
_entity_poly.entity_id
_entity_poly.type
_entity_poly.pdbx_seq_one_letter_code
_entity_poly.pdbx_strand_id
1 'polypeptide(L)'
;MKNESDDPEKQNQQVIKCRAAVAWEPRKPLVIEEIEVAPPQANEVRIKIVATAVCRSDLYYLLENMHEDGYPTILGHEAAGIVESVGPGVTEFLPGLPVWR
;
A
#
# COMPACT_ATOMS: atom_id res chain seq x y z
N MET A 1 33.47 3.62 -2.56
CA MET A 1 32.87 2.27 -2.56
C MET A 1 31.38 2.49 -2.65
N LYS A 2 30.70 2.01 -3.70
CA LYS A 2 29.22 2.10 -3.78
C LYS A 2 28.66 1.16 -2.72
N ASN A 3 27.76 1.63 -1.87
CA ASN A 3 27.11 0.77 -0.89
C ASN A 3 26.18 -0.19 -1.64
N GLU A 4 25.99 -1.41 -1.16
CA GLU A 4 25.06 -2.36 -1.79
C GLU A 4 23.61 -1.85 -1.84
N SER A 5 23.30 -0.81 -1.04
CA SER A 5 22.04 -0.06 -1.04
C SER A 5 21.87 0.91 -2.21
N ASP A 6 22.92 1.18 -2.99
CA ASP A 6 22.90 2.11 -4.12
C ASP A 6 22.59 1.41 -5.46
N ASP A 7 22.29 0.11 -5.43
CA ASP A 7 21.89 -0.68 -6.58
C ASP A 7 20.36 -0.60 -6.79
N PRO A 8 19.89 0.00 -7.90
CA PRO A 8 18.47 0.20 -8.16
C PRO A 8 17.67 -1.11 -8.27
N GLU A 9 18.30 -2.22 -8.68
CA GLU A 9 17.63 -3.52 -8.72
C GLU A 9 17.38 -4.09 -7.32
N LYS A 10 18.31 -3.86 -6.38
CA LYS A 10 18.14 -4.28 -4.99
C LYS A 10 17.13 -3.43 -4.23
N GLN A 11 16.99 -2.13 -4.54
CA GLN A 11 16.00 -1.26 -3.91
C GLN A 11 14.55 -1.73 -4.19
N ASN A 12 14.28 -2.21 -5.40
CA ASN A 12 12.96 -2.73 -5.78
C ASN A 12 12.56 -4.03 -5.07
N GLN A 13 13.50 -4.72 -4.40
CA GLN A 13 13.28 -6.03 -3.79
C GLN A 13 13.26 -6.00 -2.25
N GLN A 14 13.40 -4.83 -1.63
CA GLN A 14 13.38 -4.72 -0.17
C GLN A 14 11.97 -4.56 0.37
N VAL A 15 11.73 -5.18 1.53
CA VAL A 15 10.54 -4.92 2.35
C VAL A 15 10.61 -3.48 2.87
N ILE A 16 9.54 -2.73 2.70
CA ILE A 16 9.43 -1.36 3.21
C ILE A 16 8.65 -1.38 4.52
N LYS A 17 9.20 -0.72 5.54
CA LYS A 17 8.47 -0.42 6.77
C LYS A 17 7.78 0.93 6.65
N CYS A 18 6.48 0.98 6.87
CA CYS A 18 5.72 2.23 6.83
C CYS A 18 4.54 2.20 7.81
N ARG A 19 3.92 3.36 8.02
CA ARG A 19 2.72 3.46 8.86
C ARG A 19 1.47 3.15 8.04
N ALA A 20 0.55 2.37 8.61
CA ALA A 20 -0.78 2.14 8.07
C ALA A 20 -1.85 2.25 9.16
N ALA A 21 -3.10 2.52 8.75
CA ALA A 21 -4.26 2.42 9.62
C ALA A 21 -4.89 1.03 9.44
N VAL A 22 -4.71 0.17 10.42
CA VAL A 22 -5.15 -1.23 10.37
C VAL A 22 -6.49 -1.38 11.08
N ALA A 23 -7.44 -1.98 10.37
CA ALA A 23 -8.69 -2.45 10.92
C ALA A 23 -8.49 -3.91 11.37
N TRP A 24 -8.42 -4.13 12.68
CA TRP A 24 -8.23 -5.47 13.25
C TRP A 24 -9.53 -6.28 13.34
N GLU A 25 -10.64 -5.60 13.62
CA GLU A 25 -11.96 -6.20 13.78
C GLU A 25 -13.04 -5.20 13.30
N PRO A 26 -14.24 -5.68 12.89
CA PRO A 26 -15.38 -4.82 12.61
C PRO A 26 -15.72 -3.92 13.81
N ARG A 27 -16.14 -2.68 13.54
CA ARG A 27 -16.60 -1.70 14.53
C ARG A 27 -15.59 -1.31 15.61
N LYS A 28 -14.30 -1.61 15.41
CA LYS A 28 -13.22 -1.11 16.26
C LYS A 28 -12.57 0.13 15.62
N PRO A 29 -12.04 1.06 16.44
CA PRO A 29 -11.18 2.12 15.92
C PRO A 29 -9.99 1.53 15.16
N LEU A 30 -9.60 2.19 14.06
CA LEU A 30 -8.37 1.84 13.34
C LEU A 30 -7.16 2.08 14.25
N VAL A 31 -6.18 1.19 14.18
CA VAL A 31 -4.90 1.33 14.92
C VAL A 31 -3.82 1.77 13.94
N ILE A 32 -3.07 2.81 14.29
CA ILE A 32 -1.93 3.24 13.47
C ILE A 32 -0.69 2.44 13.90
N GLU A 33 -0.19 1.61 13.00
CA GLU A 33 0.91 0.68 13.28
C GLU A 33 1.97 0.75 12.18
N GLU A 34 3.18 0.29 12.50
CA GLU A 34 4.21 0.02 11.51
C GLU A 34 3.95 -1.35 10.87
N ILE A 35 3.87 -1.37 9.54
CA ILE A 35 3.64 -2.57 8.74
C ILE A 35 4.83 -2.82 7.82
N GLU A 36 4.92 -4.06 7.33
CA GLU A 36 5.88 -4.48 6.32
C GLU A 36 5.18 -4.66 4.97
N VAL A 37 5.58 -3.85 3.99
CA VAL A 37 5.10 -3.94 2.61
C VAL A 37 6.14 -4.69 1.79
N ALA A 38 5.77 -5.89 1.33
CA ALA A 38 6.61 -6.71 0.47
C ALA A 38 6.98 -5.99 -0.84
N PRO A 39 8.08 -6.39 -1.50
CA PRO A 39 8.35 -5.95 -2.88
C PRO A 39 7.25 -6.42 -3.84
N PRO A 40 6.98 -5.67 -4.92
CA PRO A 40 5.98 -6.06 -5.91
C PRO A 40 6.40 -7.34 -6.65
N GLN A 41 5.48 -8.28 -6.78
CA GLN A 41 5.64 -9.49 -7.59
C GLN A 41 5.37 -9.21 -9.07
N ALA A 42 5.41 -10.26 -9.91
CA ALA A 42 5.12 -10.12 -11.34
C ALA A 42 3.75 -9.48 -11.57
N ASN A 43 3.71 -8.47 -12.45
CA ASN A 43 2.53 -7.65 -12.77
C ASN A 43 1.96 -6.81 -11.61
N GLU A 44 2.73 -6.60 -10.54
CA GLU A 44 2.33 -5.72 -9.43
C GLU A 44 3.08 -4.38 -9.46
N VAL A 45 2.46 -3.35 -8.88
CA VAL A 45 3.04 -2.02 -8.72
C VAL A 45 2.97 -1.61 -7.26
N ARG A 46 4.10 -1.18 -6.69
CA ARG A 46 4.16 -0.63 -5.34
C ARG A 46 4.15 0.88 -5.41
N ILE A 47 3.19 1.50 -4.73
CA ILE A 47 2.92 2.94 -4.81
C ILE A 47 3.15 3.57 -3.44
N LYS A 48 3.91 4.66 -3.40
CA LYS A 48 3.97 5.55 -2.25
C LYS A 48 2.76 6.47 -2.26
N ILE A 49 1.81 6.20 -1.38
CA ILE A 49 0.62 7.05 -1.20
C ILE A 49 1.04 8.40 -0.61
N VAL A 50 0.62 9.48 -1.26
CA VAL A 50 0.89 10.87 -0.83
C VAL A 50 -0.34 11.48 -0.16
N ALA A 51 -1.52 11.19 -0.69
CA ALA A 51 -2.79 11.59 -0.12
C ALA A 51 -3.85 10.51 -0.36
N THR A 52 -4.75 10.33 0.60
CA THR A 52 -5.91 9.43 0.51
C THR A 52 -7.11 10.09 1.16
N ALA A 53 -8.28 9.92 0.56
CA ALA A 53 -9.55 10.36 1.13
C ALA A 53 -10.23 9.21 1.89
N VAL A 54 -11.25 9.56 2.67
CA VAL A 54 -12.16 8.60 3.31
C VAL A 54 -13.56 8.89 2.80
N CYS A 55 -14.24 7.85 2.32
CA CYS A 55 -15.60 7.99 1.84
C CYS A 55 -16.56 7.04 2.58
N ARG A 56 -17.83 7.04 2.17
CA ARG A 56 -18.87 6.25 2.84
C ARG A 56 -18.60 4.75 2.77
N SER A 57 -18.03 4.23 1.68
CA SER A 57 -17.79 2.79 1.56
C SER A 57 -16.72 2.31 2.53
N ASP A 58 -15.68 3.10 2.82
CA ASP A 58 -14.70 2.75 3.87
C ASP A 58 -15.39 2.61 5.23
N LEU A 59 -16.28 3.55 5.55
CA LEU A 59 -17.07 3.52 6.80
C LEU A 59 -18.05 2.34 6.83
N TYR A 60 -18.71 2.07 5.71
CA TYR A 60 -19.63 0.94 5.57
C TYR A 60 -18.90 -0.38 5.83
N TYR A 61 -17.73 -0.58 5.22
CA TYR A 61 -16.90 -1.77 5.43
C TYR A 61 -16.46 -1.91 6.89
N LEU A 62 -16.09 -0.80 7.55
CA LEU A 62 -15.62 -0.84 8.93
C LEU A 62 -16.74 -1.03 9.96
N LEU A 63 -17.88 -0.36 9.78
CA LEU A 63 -18.91 -0.24 10.83
C LEU A 63 -20.18 -1.06 10.56
N GLU A 64 -20.55 -1.26 9.30
CA GLU A 64 -21.84 -1.84 8.92
C GLU A 64 -21.68 -3.26 8.38
N ASN A 65 -20.61 -3.54 7.63
CA ASN A 65 -20.31 -4.84 7.08
C ASN A 65 -19.76 -5.77 8.16
N MET A 66 -20.62 -6.65 8.68
CA MET A 66 -20.32 -7.54 9.82
C MET A 66 -19.67 -8.87 9.42
N HIS A 67 -19.25 -9.02 8.18
CA HIS A 67 -18.45 -10.16 7.78
C HIS A 67 -17.04 -10.01 8.37
N GLU A 68 -16.70 -10.88 9.32
CA GLU A 68 -15.34 -10.97 9.88
C GLU A 68 -14.32 -11.45 8.82
N ASP A 69 -14.82 -12.10 7.76
CA ASP A 69 -14.04 -12.51 6.61
C ASP A 69 -13.37 -11.29 5.95
N GLY A 70 -12.04 -11.24 6.04
CA GLY A 70 -11.22 -10.17 5.47
C GLY A 70 -10.51 -9.29 6.48
N TYR A 71 -10.72 -9.47 7.79
CA TYR A 71 -9.91 -8.84 8.84
C TYR A 71 -8.69 -9.71 9.21
N PRO A 72 -7.53 -9.12 9.56
CA PRO A 72 -7.24 -7.69 9.55
C PRO A 72 -7.07 -7.11 8.13
N THR A 73 -7.41 -5.83 7.95
CA THR A 73 -7.31 -5.16 6.65
C THR A 73 -6.89 -3.70 6.74
N ILE A 74 -6.37 -3.16 5.63
CA ILE A 74 -6.10 -1.74 5.43
C ILE A 74 -7.09 -1.25 4.39
N LEU A 75 -7.97 -0.32 4.81
CA LEU A 75 -9.00 0.27 3.96
C LEU A 75 -8.44 1.44 3.13
N GLY A 76 -9.31 2.10 2.38
CA GLY A 76 -8.97 3.23 1.51
C GLY A 76 -8.84 2.82 0.05
N HIS A 77 -9.55 3.53 -0.81
CA HIS A 77 -9.62 3.23 -2.25
C HIS A 77 -9.64 4.49 -3.13
N GLU A 78 -9.50 5.67 -2.51
CA GLU A 78 -9.44 6.98 -3.15
C GLU A 78 -8.11 7.64 -2.79
N ALA A 79 -7.13 7.55 -3.68
CA ALA A 79 -5.76 7.95 -3.35
C ALA A 79 -4.97 8.44 -4.56
N ALA A 80 -4.01 9.32 -4.28
CA ALA A 80 -2.98 9.76 -5.20
C ALA A 80 -1.60 9.49 -4.61
N GLY A 81 -0.68 9.06 -5.46
CA GLY A 81 0.65 8.63 -5.06
C GLY A 81 1.67 8.71 -6.18
N ILE A 82 2.84 8.17 -5.88
CA ILE A 82 3.97 8.09 -6.80
C ILE A 82 4.38 6.62 -6.86
N VAL A 83 4.58 6.09 -8.07
CA VAL A 83 5.11 4.74 -8.27
C VAL A 83 6.48 4.65 -7.60
N GLU A 84 6.62 3.75 -6.63
CA GLU A 84 7.88 3.52 -5.92
C GLU A 84 8.72 2.46 -6.65
N SER A 85 8.12 1.31 -6.95
CA SER A 85 8.74 0.24 -7.73
C SER A 85 7.70 -0.56 -8.50
N VAL A 86 8.16 -1.28 -9.52
CA VAL A 86 7.32 -2.14 -10.37
C VAL A 86 7.90 -3.54 -10.42
N GLY A 87 7.03 -4.55 -10.44
CA GLY A 87 7.43 -5.92 -10.58
C GLY A 87 7.68 -6.34 -12.04
N PRO A 88 8.22 -7.54 -12.26
CA PRO A 88 8.49 -8.05 -13.61
C PRO A 88 7.24 -8.06 -14.49
N GLY A 89 7.38 -7.67 -15.75
CA GLY A 89 6.29 -7.67 -16.73
C GLY A 89 5.44 -6.40 -16.77
N VAL A 90 5.57 -5.50 -15.80
CA VAL A 90 4.92 -4.19 -15.85
C VAL A 90 5.63 -3.27 -16.84
N THR A 91 4.91 -2.82 -17.87
CA THR A 91 5.45 -1.92 -18.91
C THR A 91 4.83 -0.52 -18.91
N GLU A 92 3.65 -0.38 -18.30
CA GLU A 92 2.86 0.86 -18.35
C GLU A 92 3.23 1.86 -17.25
N PHE A 93 3.89 1.38 -16.19
CA PHE A 93 4.29 2.18 -15.04
C PHE A 93 5.80 2.17 -14.87
N LEU A 94 6.36 3.32 -14.48
CA LEU A 94 7.78 3.51 -14.21
C LEU A 94 7.92 4.15 -12.81
N PRO A 95 8.96 3.79 -12.04
CA PRO A 95 9.30 4.48 -10.80
C PRO A 95 9.34 6.00 -10.97
N GLY A 96 8.71 6.73 -10.04
CA GLY A 96 8.60 8.18 -10.07
C GLY A 96 7.36 8.73 -10.79
N LEU A 97 6.58 7.91 -11.50
CA LEU A 97 5.34 8.38 -12.15
C LEU A 97 4.25 8.72 -11.12
N PRO A 98 3.58 9.88 -11.24
CA PRO A 98 2.37 10.16 -10.48
C PRO A 98 1.21 9.27 -10.95
N VAL A 99 0.48 8.72 -9.99
CA VAL A 99 -0.70 7.87 -10.23
C VAL A 99 -1.82 8.27 -9.28
N TRP A 100 -3.06 8.15 -9.74
CA TRP A 100 -4.25 8.42 -8.93
C TRP A 100 -5.39 7.50 -9.35
N ARG A 101 -6.28 7.26 -8.40
CA ARG A 101 -7.58 6.65 -8.63
C ARG A 101 -8.67 7.50 -7.98
#